data_AF-I0I7G9-F1
#
_entry.id   AF-I0I7G9-F1
#
_cell.length_a   1.000
_cell.length_b   1.000
_cell.length_c   1.000
_cell.angle_alpha   90.00
_cell.angle_beta   90.00
_cell.angle_gamma   90.00
#
_symmetry.space_group_name_H-M   'P 1'
#
loop_
_entity.id
_entity.type
_entity.pdbx_description
1 polymer ?
#
loop_
_entity_poly.entity_id
_entity_poly.type
_entity_poly.pdbx_seq_one_letter_code
_entity_poly.pdbx_strand_id
1 'polypeptide(L)'
;MSSKIGQSERIAAEMQFAPSPEDIAGRAAWIVNRYRLQPLDLPEGRFVGQIHSVNTQGLDTLTPLVYIAGLSKPVALSEADVQTLVRFSGSPFARDWIGLTVAVGVVEETTPGGEHRQAVRLFVPGAEAAFLRRSSPAAHRRQPAGLIIGLAVLLALLAFSMLMMEQGGTLEALLEQVASWAGR
;
A
#
# COMPACT_ATOMS: atom_id res chain seq x y z
N MET A 1 -49.95 -14.96 -20.42
CA MET A 1 -49.18 -16.17 -20.78
C MET A 1 -47.85 -16.11 -20.03
N SER A 2 -47.59 -17.04 -19.10
CA SER A 2 -46.39 -17.06 -18.26
C SER A 2 -45.30 -17.83 -18.99
N SER A 3 -44.20 -17.18 -19.40
CA SER A 3 -43.05 -17.91 -19.94
C SER A 3 -42.35 -18.65 -18.80
N LYS A 4 -42.49 -19.97 -18.77
CA LYS A 4 -41.67 -20.83 -17.90
C LYS A 4 -40.33 -21.00 -18.58
N ILE A 5 -39.39 -20.07 -18.31
CA ILE A 5 -37.99 -20.25 -18.69
C ILE A 5 -37.48 -21.49 -17.95
N GLY A 6 -36.92 -22.45 -18.70
CA GLY A 6 -36.40 -23.68 -18.14
C GLY A 6 -35.20 -23.39 -17.24
N GLN A 7 -35.05 -24.14 -16.14
CA GLN A 7 -33.90 -23.98 -15.24
C GLN A 7 -32.55 -24.17 -15.97
N SER A 8 -32.50 -25.01 -17.00
CA SER A 8 -31.34 -25.19 -17.87
C SER A 8 -31.01 -23.94 -18.70
N GLU A 9 -32.01 -23.26 -19.22
CA GLU A 9 -31.86 -22.01 -19.98
C GLU A 9 -31.38 -20.87 -19.06
N ARG A 10 -31.87 -20.84 -17.81
CA ARG A 10 -31.38 -19.91 -16.79
C ARG A 10 -29.91 -20.15 -16.44
N ILE A 11 -29.51 -21.42 -16.23
CA ILE A 11 -28.12 -21.77 -15.90
C ILE A 11 -27.19 -21.46 -17.09
N ALA A 12 -27.62 -21.74 -18.33
CA ALA A 12 -26.85 -21.41 -19.52
C ALA A 12 -26.65 -19.90 -19.70
N ALA A 13 -27.68 -19.09 -19.40
CA ALA A 13 -27.57 -17.64 -19.38
C ALA A 13 -26.65 -17.14 -18.25
N GLU A 14 -26.73 -17.71 -17.04
CA GLU A 14 -25.84 -17.37 -15.92
C GLU A 14 -24.36 -17.66 -16.24
N MET A 15 -24.07 -18.75 -16.97
CA MET A 15 -22.70 -19.06 -17.43
C MET A 15 -22.15 -18.03 -18.43
N GLN A 16 -23.01 -17.39 -19.24
CA GLN A 16 -22.59 -16.35 -20.20
C GLN A 16 -22.20 -15.03 -19.51
N PHE A 17 -22.71 -14.77 -18.30
CA PHE A 17 -22.39 -13.59 -17.50
C PHE A 17 -21.46 -13.89 -16.34
N ALA A 18 -20.81 -15.07 -16.33
CA ALA A 18 -19.82 -15.39 -15.32
C ALA A 18 -18.67 -14.36 -15.40
N PRO A 19 -18.35 -13.65 -14.30
CA PRO A 19 -17.26 -12.69 -14.29
C PRO A 19 -15.96 -13.40 -14.66
N SER A 20 -15.08 -12.71 -15.38
CA SER A 20 -13.80 -13.29 -15.75
C SER A 20 -12.98 -13.63 -14.49
N PRO A 21 -12.09 -14.63 -14.54
CA PRO A 21 -11.20 -14.93 -13.43
C PRO A 21 -10.40 -13.72 -12.95
N GLU A 22 -10.03 -12.81 -13.86
CA GLU A 22 -9.33 -11.56 -13.57
C GLU A 22 -10.21 -10.57 -12.79
N ASP A 23 -11.49 -10.45 -13.15
CA ASP A 23 -12.45 -9.61 -12.41
C ASP A 23 -12.68 -10.14 -10.99
N ILE A 24 -12.75 -11.46 -10.84
CA ILE A 24 -12.89 -12.12 -9.54
C ILE A 24 -11.63 -11.87 -8.70
N ALA A 25 -10.45 -12.07 -9.28
CA ALA A 25 -9.17 -11.83 -8.60
C ALA A 25 -9.00 -10.36 -8.19
N GLY A 26 -9.32 -9.42 -9.08
CA GLY A 26 -9.27 -7.99 -8.82
C GLY A 26 -10.22 -7.58 -7.70
N ARG A 27 -11.47 -8.09 -7.70
CA ARG A 27 -12.43 -7.85 -6.62
C ARG A 27 -11.97 -8.44 -5.29
N ALA A 28 -11.43 -9.65 -5.29
CA ALA A 28 -10.89 -10.28 -4.09
C ALA A 28 -9.72 -9.49 -3.50
N ALA A 29 -8.79 -9.04 -4.34
CA ALA A 29 -7.68 -8.19 -3.93
C ALA A 29 -8.15 -6.86 -3.34
N TRP A 30 -9.16 -6.22 -3.95
CA TRP A 30 -9.75 -5.00 -3.41
C TRP A 30 -10.38 -5.19 -2.03
N ILE A 31 -11.16 -6.26 -1.84
CA ILE A 31 -11.76 -6.61 -0.54
C ILE A 31 -10.66 -6.80 0.51
N VAL A 32 -9.63 -7.58 0.19
CA VAL A 32 -8.49 -7.82 1.09
C VAL A 32 -7.81 -6.50 1.47
N ASN A 33 -7.49 -5.65 0.51
CA ASN A 33 -6.82 -4.38 0.75
C ASN A 33 -7.68 -3.41 1.57
N ARG A 34 -9.01 -3.46 1.40
CA ARG A 34 -9.95 -2.60 2.12
C ARG A 34 -10.10 -3.00 3.59
N TYR A 35 -10.18 -4.30 3.87
CA TYR A 35 -10.57 -4.81 5.19
C TYR A 35 -9.43 -5.44 6.01
N ARG A 36 -8.26 -5.68 5.44
CA ARG A 36 -7.08 -6.17 6.16
C ARG A 36 -6.04 -5.07 6.31
N LEU A 37 -5.27 -5.12 7.39
CA LEU A 37 -4.23 -4.15 7.67
C LEU A 37 -3.19 -4.15 6.53
N GLN A 38 -2.96 -2.98 5.96
CA GLN A 38 -1.97 -2.73 4.92
C GLN A 38 -0.75 -1.99 5.49
N PRO A 39 0.40 -2.04 4.82
CA PRO A 39 1.58 -1.25 5.23
C PRO A 39 1.29 0.23 5.43
N LEU A 40 0.42 0.81 4.59
CA LEU A 40 0.02 2.23 4.66
C LEU A 40 -0.88 2.57 5.85
N ASP A 41 -1.48 1.58 6.51
CA ASP A 41 -2.33 1.78 7.68
C ASP A 41 -1.52 1.91 8.99
N LEU A 42 -0.21 1.58 8.96
CA LEU A 42 0.66 1.61 10.13
C LEU A 42 1.37 2.98 10.26
N PRO A 43 1.16 3.72 11.38
CA PRO A 43 1.90 4.95 11.63
C PRO A 43 3.39 4.61 11.79
N GLU A 44 4.26 5.37 11.11
CA GLU A 44 5.72 5.14 11.15
C GLU A 44 6.16 3.72 10.72
N GLY A 45 5.27 2.96 10.07
CA GLY A 45 5.54 1.58 9.64
C GLY A 45 5.58 0.57 10.77
N ARG A 46 5.17 0.93 12.00
CA ARG A 46 5.18 0.05 13.17
C ARG A 46 4.03 0.37 14.14
N PHE A 47 3.51 -0.66 14.78
CA PHE A 47 2.58 -0.50 15.91
C PHE A 47 2.82 -1.57 16.97
N VAL A 48 2.58 -1.25 18.24
CA VAL A 48 2.62 -2.21 19.35
C VAL A 48 1.29 -2.15 20.07
N GLY A 49 0.67 -3.32 20.29
CA GLY A 49 -0.61 -3.39 20.97
C GLY A 49 -0.98 -4.79 21.39
N GLN A 50 -2.08 -4.90 22.12
CA GLN A 50 -2.58 -6.16 22.65
C GLN A 50 -3.55 -6.83 21.67
N ILE A 51 -3.41 -8.13 21.49
CA ILE A 51 -4.39 -8.94 20.77
C ILE A 51 -5.68 -9.03 21.60
N HIS A 52 -6.81 -8.61 21.06
CA HIS A 52 -8.10 -8.72 21.76
C HIS A 52 -9.07 -9.71 21.09
N SER A 53 -8.79 -10.15 19.86
CA SER A 53 -9.58 -11.18 19.18
C SER A 53 -8.77 -11.85 18.09
N VAL A 54 -9.07 -13.13 17.83
CA VAL A 54 -8.54 -13.89 16.71
C VAL A 54 -9.71 -14.55 15.98
N ASN A 55 -9.75 -14.40 14.66
CA ASN A 55 -10.75 -15.04 13.79
C ASN A 55 -10.04 -15.78 12.66
N THR A 56 -10.76 -16.58 11.88
CA THR A 56 -10.25 -17.23 10.66
C THR A 56 -11.10 -16.84 9.46
N GLN A 57 -10.46 -16.63 8.31
CA GLN A 57 -11.14 -16.32 7.06
C GLN A 57 -10.57 -17.12 5.90
N GLY A 58 -11.43 -17.54 4.99
CA GLY A 58 -11.06 -18.33 3.81
C GLY A 58 -12.00 -19.52 3.64
N LEU A 59 -12.07 -20.05 2.43
CA LEU A 59 -12.84 -21.26 2.13
C LEU A 59 -11.91 -22.47 2.10
N ASP A 60 -10.94 -22.46 1.19
CA ASP A 60 -10.01 -23.59 1.00
C ASP A 60 -8.78 -23.50 1.91
N THR A 61 -8.33 -22.28 2.22
CA THR A 61 -7.20 -22.03 3.12
C THR A 61 -7.62 -21.03 4.18
N LEU A 62 -7.74 -21.51 5.41
CA LEU A 62 -8.10 -20.68 6.56
C LEU A 62 -6.90 -19.80 6.96
N THR A 63 -7.06 -18.49 6.77
CA THR A 63 -6.10 -17.47 7.19
C THR A 63 -6.51 -16.93 8.57
N PRO A 64 -5.69 -17.09 9.62
CA PRO A 64 -5.96 -16.44 10.89
C PRO A 64 -5.84 -14.92 10.77
N LEU A 65 -6.78 -14.21 11.37
CA LEU A 65 -6.83 -12.76 11.48
C LEU A 65 -6.76 -12.35 12.94
N VAL A 66 -5.81 -11.49 13.27
CA VAL A 66 -5.60 -10.97 14.63
C VAL A 66 -6.05 -9.53 14.70
N TYR A 67 -6.91 -9.22 15.67
CA TYR A 67 -7.35 -7.87 15.98
C TYR A 67 -6.53 -7.32 17.15
N ILE A 68 -5.84 -6.22 16.89
CA ILE A 68 -4.92 -5.58 17.84
C ILE A 68 -5.56 -4.28 18.31
N ALA A 69 -5.61 -4.07 19.62
CA ALA A 69 -6.19 -2.89 20.22
C ALA A 69 -5.50 -1.62 19.70
N GLY A 70 -6.28 -0.65 19.23
CA GLY A 70 -5.80 0.59 18.63
C GLY A 70 -5.64 0.56 17.11
N LEU A 71 -5.71 -0.61 16.46
CA LEU A 71 -5.77 -0.71 15.00
C LEU A 71 -7.21 -0.91 14.53
N SER A 72 -7.56 -0.26 13.42
CA SER A 72 -8.91 -0.33 12.83
C SER A 72 -9.13 -1.55 11.93
N LYS A 73 -8.03 -2.20 11.50
CA LYS A 73 -8.06 -3.37 10.62
C LYS A 73 -7.29 -4.54 11.22
N PRO A 74 -7.78 -5.78 11.05
CA PRO A 74 -7.08 -6.97 11.50
C PRO A 74 -5.83 -7.28 10.66
N VAL A 75 -4.86 -7.92 11.28
CA VAL A 75 -3.65 -8.43 10.65
C VAL A 75 -3.89 -9.85 10.17
N ALA A 76 -3.66 -10.10 8.89
CA ALA A 76 -3.64 -11.47 8.37
C ALA A 76 -2.30 -12.12 8.70
N LEU A 77 -2.35 -13.25 9.40
CA LEU A 77 -1.15 -13.98 9.78
C LEU A 77 -0.66 -14.86 8.63
N SER A 78 0.63 -14.77 8.32
CA SER A 78 1.30 -15.84 7.61
C SER A 78 1.66 -17.00 8.52
N GLU A 79 2.13 -18.09 7.93
CA GLU A 79 2.67 -19.22 8.67
C GLU A 79 3.83 -18.81 9.62
N ALA A 80 4.69 -17.90 9.20
CA ALA A 80 5.79 -17.40 10.04
C ALA A 80 5.27 -16.58 11.24
N ASP A 81 4.21 -15.80 11.04
CA ASP A 81 3.56 -15.04 12.12
C ASP A 81 2.87 -16.00 13.11
N VAL A 82 2.22 -17.06 12.61
CA VAL A 82 1.63 -18.11 13.45
C VAL A 82 2.70 -18.82 14.27
N GLN A 83 3.81 -19.24 13.64
CA GLN A 83 4.96 -19.84 14.34
C GLN A 83 5.50 -18.92 15.44
N THR A 84 5.54 -17.61 15.19
CA THR A 84 5.97 -16.61 16.16
C THR A 84 5.03 -16.59 17.37
N LEU A 85 3.71 -16.55 17.14
CA LEU A 85 2.71 -16.58 18.22
C LEU A 85 2.71 -17.90 18.99
N VAL A 86 2.91 -19.04 18.32
CA VAL A 86 3.01 -20.34 18.98
C VAL A 86 4.20 -20.38 19.92
N ARG A 87 5.36 -19.89 19.48
CA ARG A 87 6.56 -19.85 20.32
C ARG A 87 6.42 -18.84 21.45
N PHE A 88 5.80 -17.70 21.19
CA PHE A 88 5.64 -16.64 22.18
C PHE A 88 4.63 -17.00 23.27
N SER A 89 3.51 -17.62 22.89
CA SER A 89 2.47 -18.07 23.83
C SER A 89 2.77 -19.42 24.46
N GLY A 90 3.64 -20.23 23.84
CA GLY A 90 3.83 -21.64 24.18
C GLY A 90 2.66 -22.54 23.77
N SER A 91 1.70 -22.04 22.97
CA SER A 91 0.48 -22.76 22.61
C SER A 91 0.10 -22.58 21.13
N PRO A 92 -0.34 -23.65 20.45
CA PRO A 92 -0.89 -23.56 19.10
C PRO A 92 -2.33 -23.04 19.06
N PHE A 93 -3.00 -22.86 20.21
CA PHE A 93 -4.42 -22.48 20.24
C PHE A 93 -4.59 -20.95 20.21
N ALA A 94 -5.36 -20.46 19.23
CA ALA A 94 -5.62 -19.04 19.03
C ALA A 94 -6.17 -18.30 20.27
N ARG A 95 -6.94 -19.00 21.12
CA ARG A 95 -7.48 -18.43 22.36
C ARG A 95 -6.37 -18.00 23.34
N ASP A 96 -5.25 -18.70 23.34
CA ASP A 96 -4.13 -18.46 24.25
C ASP A 96 -3.26 -17.29 23.75
N TRP A 97 -3.51 -16.79 22.53
CA TRP A 97 -2.86 -15.61 21.98
C TRP A 97 -3.57 -14.30 22.36
N ILE A 98 -4.84 -14.39 22.79
CA ILE A 98 -5.60 -13.23 23.24
C ILE A 98 -4.99 -12.71 24.54
N GLY A 99 -4.80 -11.39 24.62
CA GLY A 99 -4.13 -10.73 25.74
C GLY A 99 -2.62 -10.57 25.56
N LEU A 100 -2.01 -11.21 24.55
CA LEU A 100 -0.59 -11.01 24.27
C LEU A 100 -0.34 -9.62 23.69
N THR A 101 0.71 -8.98 24.18
CA THR A 101 1.23 -7.74 23.57
C THR A 101 2.20 -8.11 22.46
N VAL A 102 1.91 -7.65 21.24
CA VAL A 102 2.69 -7.94 20.05
C VAL A 102 3.09 -6.64 19.34
N ALA A 103 4.19 -6.71 18.58
CA ALA A 103 4.55 -5.66 17.65
C ALA A 103 4.14 -6.09 16.24
N VAL A 104 3.70 -5.14 15.43
CA VAL A 104 3.50 -5.32 13.99
C VAL A 104 4.30 -4.27 13.25
N GLY A 105 4.86 -4.65 12.11
CA GLY A 105 5.71 -3.76 11.35
C GLY A 105 5.79 -4.11 9.87
N VAL A 106 6.21 -3.13 9.08
CA VAL A 106 6.38 -3.27 7.64
C VAL A 106 7.77 -3.83 7.32
N VAL A 107 7.79 -4.96 6.60
CA VAL A 107 9.01 -5.57 6.06
C VAL A 107 8.96 -5.62 4.55
N GLU A 108 10.13 -5.63 3.92
CA GLU A 108 10.25 -5.92 2.49
C GLU A 108 10.47 -7.43 2.28
N GLU A 109 9.67 -8.01 1.40
CA GLU A 109 9.73 -9.41 1.02
C GLU A 109 9.96 -9.53 -0.48
N THR A 110 10.82 -10.47 -0.86
CA THR A 110 11.05 -10.79 -2.26
C THR A 110 10.09 -11.91 -2.65
N THR A 111 9.23 -11.64 -3.63
CA THR A 111 8.34 -12.66 -4.19
C THR A 111 9.14 -13.68 -5.01
N PRO A 112 8.60 -14.87 -5.29
CA PRO A 112 9.27 -15.88 -6.13
C PRO A 112 9.70 -15.36 -7.52
N GLY A 113 9.09 -14.28 -8.02
CA GLY A 113 9.45 -13.60 -9.27
C GLY A 113 10.55 -12.55 -9.13
N GLY A 114 11.15 -12.38 -7.95
CA GLY A 114 12.19 -11.39 -7.70
C GLY A 114 11.69 -9.98 -7.39
N GLU A 115 10.38 -9.74 -7.39
CA GLU A 115 9.82 -8.42 -7.06
C GLU A 115 9.83 -8.20 -5.55
N HIS A 116 10.24 -7.01 -5.13
CA HIS A 116 10.17 -6.58 -3.73
C HIS A 116 8.77 -6.03 -3.43
N ARG A 117 8.12 -6.58 -2.42
CA ARG A 117 6.80 -6.16 -1.93
C ARG A 117 6.86 -5.88 -0.43
N GLN A 118 6.20 -4.81 0.00
CA GLN A 118 5.99 -4.54 1.41
C GLN A 118 4.88 -5.43 1.98
N ALA A 119 5.18 -6.09 3.09
CA ALA A 119 4.24 -6.91 3.84
C ALA A 119 4.20 -6.47 5.31
N VAL A 120 3.06 -6.70 5.96
CA VAL A 120 2.94 -6.51 7.41
C VAL A 120 3.28 -7.83 8.10
N ARG A 121 4.19 -7.77 9.07
CA ARG A 121 4.60 -8.93 9.89
C ARG A 121 4.39 -8.68 11.37
N LEU A 122 4.15 -9.77 12.09
CA LEU A 122 3.99 -9.81 13.53
C LEU A 122 5.29 -10.24 14.20
N PHE A 123 5.65 -9.55 15.28
CA PHE A 123 6.85 -9.79 16.06
C PHE A 123 6.51 -9.84 17.56
N VAL A 124 7.38 -10.51 18.30
CA VAL A 124 7.46 -10.34 19.76
C VAL A 124 8.02 -8.93 20.03
N PRO A 125 7.45 -8.16 20.99
CA PRO A 125 7.95 -6.82 21.29
C PRO A 125 9.45 -6.83 21.63
N GLY A 126 10.21 -5.96 20.97
CA GLY A 126 11.67 -5.85 21.07
C GLY A 126 12.44 -6.65 20.01
N ALA A 127 11.85 -7.70 19.44
CA ALA A 127 12.49 -8.51 18.40
C ALA A 127 12.45 -7.85 17.00
N GLU A 128 11.56 -6.88 16.80
CA GLU A 128 11.37 -6.19 15.52
C GLU A 128 12.58 -5.37 15.08
N ALA A 129 13.45 -4.94 16.00
CA ALA A 129 14.57 -4.06 15.69
C ALA A 129 15.55 -4.66 14.66
N ALA A 130 15.69 -5.99 14.64
CA ALA A 130 16.54 -6.68 13.68
C ALA A 130 15.99 -6.65 12.24
N PHE A 131 14.66 -6.56 12.09
CA PHE A 131 13.97 -6.69 10.81
C PHE A 131 13.50 -5.34 10.26
N LEU A 132 13.21 -4.37 11.13
CA LEU A 132 12.80 -3.01 10.75
C LEU A 132 13.98 -2.13 10.31
N ARG A 133 15.21 -2.44 10.73
CA ARG A 133 16.40 -1.62 10.42
C ARG A 133 16.74 -1.56 8.93
N ARG A 134 16.17 -2.46 8.11
CA ARG A 134 16.35 -2.44 6.64
C ARG A 134 15.28 -1.59 5.93
N SER A 135 14.17 -1.31 6.59
CA SER A 135 13.11 -0.43 6.12
C SER A 135 13.36 1.00 6.58
N SER A 136 14.54 1.58 6.31
CA SER A 136 14.69 3.03 6.41
C SER A 136 13.90 3.63 5.26
N PRO A 137 12.77 4.33 5.49
CA PRO A 137 12.21 5.16 4.47
C PRO A 137 13.08 6.41 4.49
N ALA A 138 14.17 6.41 3.72
CA ALA A 138 14.60 7.66 3.12
C ALA A 138 13.44 8.04 2.19
N ALA A 139 12.49 8.75 2.78
CA ALA A 139 11.34 9.42 2.20
C ALA A 139 11.26 9.28 0.67
N HIS A 140 10.69 8.18 0.17
CA HIS A 140 9.96 8.23 -1.08
C HIS A 140 8.54 8.76 -0.80
N ARG A 141 8.49 9.82 0.01
CA ARG A 141 7.50 10.87 -0.12
C ARG A 141 7.79 11.44 -1.51
N ARG A 142 7.26 10.81 -2.56
CA ARG A 142 6.89 11.51 -3.79
C ARG A 142 5.82 12.51 -3.39
N GLN A 143 6.26 13.55 -2.66
CA GLN A 143 5.58 14.81 -2.63
C GLN A 143 5.41 15.20 -4.10
N PRO A 144 4.31 15.88 -4.46
CA PRO A 144 4.15 16.49 -5.76
C PRO A 144 5.12 17.67 -5.93
N ALA A 145 6.34 17.60 -5.39
CA ALA A 145 7.39 18.58 -5.59
C ALA A 145 7.69 18.76 -7.08
N GLY A 146 7.67 17.69 -7.87
CA GLY A 146 7.78 17.79 -9.33
C GLY A 146 6.63 18.60 -9.97
N LEU A 147 5.42 18.50 -9.42
CA LEU A 147 4.25 19.24 -9.90
C LEU A 147 4.29 20.71 -9.43
N ILE A 148 4.74 20.97 -8.21
CA ILE A 148 4.96 22.31 -7.67
C ILE A 148 6.10 23.02 -8.40
N ILE A 149 7.22 22.32 -8.65
CA ILE A 149 8.36 22.84 -9.42
C ILE A 149 7.92 23.09 -10.87
N GLY A 150 7.21 22.15 -11.50
CA GLY A 150 6.68 22.33 -12.85
C GLY A 150 5.74 23.52 -12.95
N LEU A 151 4.85 23.70 -11.97
CA LEU A 151 3.94 24.85 -11.90
C LEU A 151 4.69 26.16 -11.67
N ALA A 152 5.70 26.18 -10.78
CA ALA A 152 6.52 27.35 -10.53
C ALA A 152 7.33 27.77 -11.77
N VAL A 153 7.90 26.81 -12.50
CA VAL A 153 8.60 27.06 -13.78
C VAL A 153 7.65 27.59 -14.84
N LEU A 154 6.46 27.00 -14.97
CA LEU A 154 5.43 27.46 -15.90
C LEU A 154 5.00 28.91 -15.62
N LEU A 155 4.77 29.24 -14.34
CA LEU A 155 4.42 30.59 -13.92
C LEU A 155 5.56 31.59 -14.18
N ALA A 156 6.81 31.19 -13.93
CA ALA A 156 7.98 32.02 -14.22
C ALA A 156 8.12 32.29 -15.73
N LEU A 157 7.90 31.28 -16.59
CA LEU A 157 7.94 31.44 -18.04
C LEU A 157 6.81 32.34 -18.55
N LEU A 158 5.60 32.21 -18.00
CA LEU A 158 4.48 33.09 -18.34
C LEU A 158 4.73 34.54 -17.94
N ALA A 159 5.23 34.76 -16.72
CA ALA A 159 5.58 36.10 -16.24
C ALA A 159 6.71 36.72 -17.09
N PHE A 160 7.73 35.94 -17.43
CA PHE A 160 8.83 36.36 -18.30
C PHE A 160 8.33 36.73 -19.71
N SER A 161 7.47 35.89 -20.30
CA SER A 161 6.86 36.16 -21.61
C SER A 161 6.05 37.46 -21.60
N MET A 162 5.21 37.67 -20.57
CA MET A 162 4.43 38.89 -20.42
C MET A 162 5.32 40.14 -20.30
N LEU A 163 6.41 40.04 -19.54
CA LEU A 163 7.37 41.13 -19.33
C LEU A 163 8.14 41.46 -20.62
N MET A 164 8.48 40.45 -21.44
CA MET A 164 9.09 40.65 -22.76
C MET A 164 8.13 41.34 -23.75
N MET A 165 6.84 41.01 -23.71
CA MET A 165 5.83 41.69 -24.53
C MET A 165 5.63 43.16 -24.11
N GLU A 166 5.67 43.44 -22.80
CA GLU A 166 5.47 44.80 -22.27
C GLU A 166 6.68 45.71 -22.50
N GLN A 167 7.90 45.17 -22.45
CA GLN A 167 9.13 45.95 -22.65
C GLN A 167 9.57 46.05 -24.12
N GLY A 168 8.89 45.39 -25.05
CA GLY A 168 9.28 45.36 -26.47
C GLY A 168 10.67 44.76 -26.71
N GLY A 169 11.18 43.96 -25.76
CA GLY A 169 12.52 43.40 -25.81
C GLY A 169 12.62 42.32 -26.87
N THR A 170 13.48 42.53 -27.86
CA THR A 170 13.82 41.49 -28.84
C THR A 170 14.80 40.50 -28.23
N LEU A 171 14.65 39.21 -28.55
CA LEU A 171 15.49 38.12 -28.06
C LEU A 171 16.99 38.33 -28.41
N GLU A 172 17.25 39.13 -29.44
CA GLU A 172 18.58 39.57 -29.88
C GLU A 172 19.27 40.47 -28.84
N ALA A 173 18.57 41.40 -28.20
CA ALA A 173 19.16 42.30 -27.20
C ALA A 173 19.65 41.54 -25.97
N LEU A 174 18.96 40.46 -25.60
CA LEU A 174 19.32 39.59 -24.47
C LEU A 174 20.55 38.72 -24.80
N LEU A 175 20.66 38.23 -26.05
CA LEU A 175 21.84 37.49 -26.51
C LEU A 175 23.08 38.38 -26.58
N GLU A 176 22.94 39.63 -27.04
CA GLU A 176 24.04 40.60 -27.02
C GLU A 176 24.47 40.93 -25.59
N GLN A 177 23.53 41.07 -24.66
CA GLN A 177 23.83 41.39 -23.27
C GLN A 177 24.54 40.22 -22.55
N VAL A 178 24.14 38.98 -22.80
CA VAL A 178 24.81 37.78 -22.26
C VAL A 178 26.20 37.58 -22.90
N ALA A 179 26.33 37.81 -24.21
CA ALA A 179 27.62 37.76 -24.90
C ALA A 179 28.61 38.82 -24.37
N SER A 180 28.11 40.01 -24.02
CA SER A 180 28.93 41.09 -23.42
C SER A 180 29.44 40.76 -22.01
N TRP A 181 28.75 39.86 -21.30
CA TRP A 181 29.17 39.35 -19.98
C TRP A 181 30.14 38.18 -20.08
N ALA A 182 30.05 37.37 -21.14
CA ALA A 182 30.98 36.25 -21.37
C ALA A 182 32.32 36.67 -21.99
N GLY A 183 32.42 37.91 -22.49
CA GLY A 183 33.61 38.48 -23.12
C GLY A 183 34.50 39.35 -22.21
N ARG A 184 34.33 39.30 -20.88
CA ARG A 184 35.19 40.01 -19.91
C ARG A 184 35.85 39.06 -18.93
#